data_AF-A0A162XZY1-F1
#
_entry.id   AF-A0A162XZY1-F1
#
_cell.length_a   1.000
_cell.length_b   1.000
_cell.length_c   1.000
_cell.angle_alpha   90.00
_cell.angle_beta   90.00
_cell.angle_gamma   90.00
#
_symmetry.space_group_name_H-M   'P 1'
#
loop_
_entity.id
_entity.type
_entity.pdbx_description
1 polymer ?
#
loop_
_entity_poly.entity_id
_entity_poly.type
_entity_poly.pdbx_seq_one_letter_code
_entity_poly.pdbx_strand_id
1 'polypeptide(L)'
;MLVQVLTTLSTLLALALCSPSAELSPSSAFSPYFVVADFEAFRAAPAYPEMHSRAVFNLTLVHPDPAQRWSTMCLAHMASDLCNTTDYLRCEPVGDAAHADERLRFKFSANLDSVEIMRLWTYQGMHMKTTASEGTYWNKDGKDANVTESQYGQLYKRPAEWVFAWRSTVG
;
A
#
# COMPACT_ATOMS: atom_id res chain seq x y z
N MET A 1 -69.96 15.13 29.48
CA MET A 1 -69.05 15.54 28.39
C MET A 1 -67.84 16.24 29.00
N LEU A 2 -66.65 16.03 28.42
CA LEU A 2 -65.29 16.41 28.87
C LEU A 2 -64.70 15.55 30.01
N VAL A 3 -63.78 14.59 29.74
CA VAL A 3 -62.35 14.64 29.33
C VAL A 3 -61.44 14.63 30.56
N GLN A 4 -60.65 13.55 30.71
CA GLN A 4 -59.25 13.59 31.20
C GLN A 4 -58.60 12.20 30.99
N VAL A 5 -57.81 12.02 29.93
CA VAL A 5 -56.34 12.25 29.77
C VAL A 5 -55.57 10.93 29.93
N LEU A 6 -55.13 10.43 28.77
CA LEU A 6 -54.12 9.39 28.57
C LEU A 6 -52.79 9.79 29.21
N THR A 7 -52.14 8.84 29.89
CA THR A 7 -50.70 8.88 30.18
C THR A 7 -50.03 7.71 29.46
N THR A 8 -49.41 7.99 28.31
CA THR A 8 -48.54 7.06 27.60
C THR A 8 -47.11 7.21 28.11
N LEU A 9 -46.58 6.12 28.66
CA LEU A 9 -45.20 5.98 29.12
C LEU A 9 -44.26 5.91 27.91
N SER A 10 -43.40 6.91 27.74
CA SER A 10 -42.34 6.90 26.74
C SER A 10 -41.08 6.23 27.30
N THR A 11 -40.64 5.15 26.68
CA THR A 11 -39.32 4.54 26.88
C THR A 11 -38.47 4.81 25.64
N LEU A 12 -37.55 5.78 25.75
CA LEU A 12 -36.50 6.02 24.78
C LEU A 12 -35.29 5.15 25.16
N LEU A 13 -35.01 4.13 24.35
CA LEU A 13 -33.84 3.28 24.49
C LEU A 13 -32.73 3.76 23.55
N ALA A 14 -31.51 3.77 24.09
CA ALA A 14 -30.26 4.33 23.61
C ALA A 14 -29.92 4.10 22.12
N LEU A 15 -29.60 5.20 21.43
CA LEU A 15 -28.78 5.18 20.22
C LEU A 15 -27.33 4.93 20.64
N ALA A 16 -26.81 3.76 20.29
CA ALA A 16 -25.39 3.46 20.33
C ALA A 16 -24.66 4.40 19.36
N LEU A 17 -23.81 5.27 19.91
CA LEU A 17 -22.85 6.07 19.15
C LEU A 17 -21.82 5.10 18.53
N CYS A 18 -22.06 4.68 17.28
CA CYS A 18 -20.96 4.32 16.40
C CYS A 18 -20.11 5.58 16.24
N SER A 19 -18.94 5.63 16.89
CA SER A 19 -17.92 6.62 16.58
C SER A 19 -17.61 6.51 15.09
N PRO A 20 -17.88 7.52 14.25
CA PRO A 20 -17.34 7.51 12.91
C PRO A 20 -15.82 7.60 13.05
N SER A 21 -15.10 6.64 12.46
CA SER A 21 -13.68 6.83 12.17
C SER A 21 -13.56 8.19 11.48
N ALA A 22 -12.87 9.13 12.12
CA ALA A 22 -12.71 10.47 11.56
C ALA A 22 -11.83 10.32 10.32
N GLU A 23 -12.46 10.28 9.14
CA GLU A 23 -11.74 10.50 7.89
C GLU A 23 -11.19 11.93 7.96
N LEU A 24 -9.90 12.03 8.25
CA LEU A 24 -9.16 13.27 8.10
C LEU A 24 -9.22 13.62 6.61
N SER A 25 -10.14 14.51 6.26
CA SER A 25 -10.19 15.10 4.92
C SER A 25 -8.82 15.74 4.63
N PRO A 26 -8.13 15.35 3.55
CA PRO A 26 -6.82 15.92 3.26
C PRO A 26 -6.98 17.42 2.94
N SER A 27 -6.58 18.26 3.89
CA SER A 27 -6.57 19.71 3.73
C SER A 27 -5.30 20.16 2.99
N SER A 28 -5.51 20.57 1.74
CA SER A 28 -4.73 21.51 0.94
C SER A 28 -3.37 21.08 0.31
N ALA A 29 -3.33 21.33 -1.01
CA ALA A 29 -2.22 21.69 -1.90
C ALA A 29 -1.00 20.77 -2.10
N PHE A 30 -0.59 19.87 -1.20
CA PHE A 30 0.39 18.82 -1.53
C PHE A 30 0.22 17.65 -0.55
N SER A 31 -0.68 16.70 -0.86
CA SER A 31 -0.75 15.46 -0.11
C SER A 31 0.57 14.69 -0.26
N PRO A 32 1.10 14.07 0.81
CA PRO A 32 2.24 13.20 0.68
C PRO A 32 1.97 12.08 -0.31
N TYR A 33 3.02 11.62 -0.99
CA TYR A 33 2.95 10.53 -1.96
C TYR A 33 4.21 9.68 -1.91
N PHE A 34 4.13 8.48 -2.45
CA PHE A 34 5.31 7.64 -2.63
C PHE A 34 5.85 7.73 -4.05
N VAL A 35 7.16 7.60 -4.20
CA VAL A 35 7.82 7.36 -5.48
C VAL A 35 8.49 5.99 -5.42
N VAL A 36 8.16 5.13 -6.37
CA VAL A 36 8.85 3.87 -6.60
C VAL A 36 9.83 4.05 -7.76
N ALA A 37 11.08 3.66 -7.56
CA ALA A 37 12.14 3.70 -8.57
C ALA A 37 12.86 2.35 -8.64
N ASP A 38 13.56 2.12 -9.75
CA ASP A 38 14.38 0.92 -9.98
C ASP A 38 13.61 -0.40 -9.75
N PHE A 39 12.35 -0.43 -10.19
CA PHE A 39 11.50 -1.59 -9.95
C PHE A 39 11.93 -2.79 -10.78
N GLU A 40 12.16 -3.91 -10.11
CA GLU A 40 12.38 -5.22 -10.71
C GLU A 40 11.59 -6.30 -9.94
N ALA A 41 10.83 -7.10 -10.66
CA ALA A 41 10.15 -8.27 -10.10
C ALA A 41 10.34 -9.49 -11.01
N PHE A 42 10.76 -10.61 -10.43
CA PHE A 42 10.83 -11.89 -11.10
C PHE A 42 9.75 -12.82 -10.56
N ARG A 43 8.83 -13.23 -11.41
CA ARG A 43 7.81 -14.24 -11.10
C ARG A 43 8.27 -15.59 -11.64
N ALA A 44 8.61 -16.51 -10.74
CA ALA A 44 9.03 -17.85 -11.10
C ALA A 44 7.88 -18.62 -11.77
N ALA A 45 8.21 -19.44 -12.77
CA ALA A 45 7.26 -20.31 -13.44
C ALA A 45 6.89 -21.49 -12.52
N PRO A 46 5.59 -21.86 -12.40
CA PRO A 46 5.16 -22.97 -11.53
C PRO A 46 5.80 -24.33 -11.85
N ALA A 47 6.28 -24.51 -13.09
CA ALA A 47 6.94 -25.74 -13.53
C ALA A 47 8.35 -25.94 -12.94
N TYR A 48 8.94 -24.90 -12.33
CA TYR A 48 10.30 -24.91 -11.78
C TYR A 48 10.27 -24.50 -10.29
N PRO A 49 9.81 -25.38 -9.39
CA PRO A 49 9.59 -25.06 -7.96
C PRO A 49 10.86 -24.70 -7.17
N GLU A 50 12.04 -25.01 -7.71
CA GLU A 50 13.34 -24.59 -7.18
C GLU A 50 13.63 -23.09 -7.39
N MET A 51 12.96 -22.48 -8.38
CA MET A 51 13.10 -21.07 -8.68
C MET A 51 12.26 -20.23 -7.72
N HIS A 52 12.90 -19.26 -7.08
CA HIS A 52 12.23 -18.35 -6.15
C HIS A 52 11.81 -17.08 -6.87
N SER A 53 10.59 -16.62 -6.58
CA SER A 53 10.15 -15.30 -7.02
C SER A 53 10.78 -14.22 -6.14
N ARG A 54 11.05 -13.05 -6.73
CA ARG A 54 11.66 -11.92 -6.02
C ARG A 54 11.14 -10.57 -6.49
N ALA A 55 11.12 -9.59 -5.62
CA ALA A 55 10.90 -8.20 -6.00
C ALA A 55 11.88 -7.29 -5.27
N VAL A 56 12.37 -6.27 -5.98
CA VAL A 56 13.23 -5.22 -5.43
C VAL A 56 12.85 -3.88 -6.04
N PHE A 57 12.73 -2.85 -5.21
CA PHE A 57 12.54 -1.46 -5.65
C PHE A 57 12.90 -0.47 -4.55
N ASN A 58 13.23 0.75 -4.94
CA ASN A 58 13.42 1.87 -4.03
C ASN A 58 12.08 2.58 -3.81
N LEU A 59 11.77 2.93 -2.57
CA LEU A 59 10.55 3.61 -2.16
C LEU A 59 10.89 4.90 -1.44
N THR A 60 10.45 6.03 -1.96
CA THR A 60 10.66 7.35 -1.33
C THR A 60 9.33 7.93 -0.89
N LEU A 61 9.23 8.36 0.37
CA LEU A 61 8.14 9.21 0.84
C LEU A 61 8.47 10.67 0.50
N VAL A 62 7.65 11.28 -0.35
CA VAL A 62 7.68 12.71 -0.60
C VAL A 62 6.63 13.38 0.26
N HIS A 63 7.09 14.18 1.21
CA HIS A 63 6.27 14.92 2.16
C HIS A 63 6.50 16.44 2.02
N PRO A 64 5.48 17.29 2.22
CA PRO A 64 5.65 18.75 2.20
C PRO A 64 6.72 19.23 3.17
N ASP A 65 6.70 18.71 4.39
CA ASP A 65 7.76 18.90 5.39
C ASP A 65 9.00 18.04 5.03
N PRO A 66 10.16 18.65 4.70
CA PRO A 66 11.38 17.93 4.36
C PRO A 66 11.90 17.01 5.46
N ALA A 67 11.63 17.32 6.73
CA ALA A 67 12.07 16.50 7.86
C ALA A 67 11.36 15.14 7.93
N GLN A 68 10.23 15.01 7.22
CA GLN A 68 9.44 13.78 7.13
C GLN A 68 9.69 13.01 5.83
N ARG A 69 10.60 13.49 4.97
CA ARG A 69 11.00 12.77 3.75
C ARG A 69 12.01 11.70 4.10
N TRP A 70 11.85 10.54 3.48
CA TRP A 70 12.77 9.43 3.66
C TRP A 70 12.69 8.49 2.44
N SER A 71 13.67 7.61 2.28
CA SER A 71 13.73 6.63 1.20
C SER A 71 14.15 5.28 1.76
N THR A 72 13.54 4.17 1.37
CA THR A 72 13.93 2.82 1.78
C THR A 72 13.97 1.87 0.57
N MET A 73 14.46 0.65 0.75
CA MET A 73 14.39 -0.40 -0.27
C MET A 73 13.35 -1.45 0.15
N CYS A 74 12.49 -1.84 -0.77
CA CYS A 74 11.57 -2.93 -0.56
C CYS A 74 12.12 -4.18 -1.25
N LEU A 75 12.31 -5.25 -0.49
CA LEU A 75 12.80 -6.55 -0.98
C LEU A 75 11.81 -7.63 -0.58
N ALA A 76 11.42 -8.49 -1.52
CA ALA A 76 10.75 -9.75 -1.23
C ALA A 76 11.45 -10.91 -1.92
N HIS A 77 11.50 -12.05 -1.23
CA HIS A 77 12.00 -13.31 -1.74
C HIS A 77 11.06 -14.42 -1.29
N MET A 78 10.50 -15.17 -2.24
CA MET A 78 9.43 -16.12 -2.00
C MET A 78 9.66 -17.42 -2.77
N ALA A 79 9.46 -18.56 -2.12
CA ALA A 79 9.43 -19.85 -2.80
C ALA A 79 8.17 -20.03 -3.69
N SER A 80 7.14 -19.22 -3.44
CA SER A 80 5.88 -19.21 -4.18
C SER A 80 5.77 -18.02 -5.13
N ASP A 81 4.63 -17.90 -5.81
CA ASP A 81 4.27 -16.72 -6.61
C ASP A 81 4.23 -15.44 -5.75
N LEU A 82 4.77 -14.34 -6.26
CA LEU A 82 4.69 -12.99 -5.67
C LEU A 82 3.27 -12.44 -5.64
N CYS A 83 2.41 -12.90 -6.55
CA CYS A 83 1.09 -12.32 -6.78
C CYS A 83 -0.02 -13.03 -5.98
N ASN A 84 0.28 -14.20 -5.40
CA ASN A 84 -0.68 -15.02 -4.66
C ASN A 84 -0.44 -14.94 -3.15
N THR A 85 -0.20 -13.73 -2.63
CA THR A 85 -0.05 -13.52 -1.19
C THR A 85 -1.36 -13.05 -0.59
N THR A 86 -1.84 -13.75 0.43
CA THR A 86 -2.97 -13.28 1.24
C THR A 86 -2.58 -11.98 1.95
N ASP A 87 -1.35 -11.92 2.46
CA ASP A 87 -0.80 -10.82 3.25
C ASP A 87 0.08 -9.86 2.44
N TYR A 88 0.30 -8.67 3.01
CA TYR A 88 1.30 -7.74 2.50
C TYR A 88 2.71 -8.20 2.86
N LEU A 89 3.61 -8.04 1.91
CA LEU A 89 5.05 -8.24 2.04
C LEU A 89 5.68 -7.06 2.78
N ARG A 90 6.76 -7.30 3.52
CA ARG A 90 7.45 -6.28 4.31
C ARG A 90 8.55 -5.62 3.47
N CYS A 91 8.70 -4.31 3.56
CA CYS A 91 9.93 -3.63 3.12
C CYS A 91 10.96 -3.70 4.24
N GLU A 92 12.18 -4.12 3.93
CA GLU A 92 13.29 -4.12 4.88
C GLU A 92 13.90 -2.71 4.93
N PRO A 93 13.99 -2.05 6.10
CA PRO A 93 14.67 -0.78 6.18
C PRO A 93 16.13 -0.96 5.78
N VAL A 94 16.57 -0.23 4.74
CA VAL A 94 18.00 0.06 4.58
C VAL A 94 18.38 1.04 5.69
N GLY A 95 19.59 0.98 6.24
CA GLY A 95 19.98 1.79 7.40
C GLY A 95 19.63 3.28 7.24
N ASP A 96 19.15 3.91 8.31
CA ASP A 96 18.71 5.32 8.43
C ASP A 96 17.54 5.76 7.53
N ALA A 97 16.90 4.83 6.82
CA ALA A 97 16.10 5.15 5.65
C ALA A 97 14.56 5.13 5.88
N ALA A 98 14.10 4.68 7.06
CA ALA A 98 12.74 4.85 7.57
C ALA A 98 12.76 4.98 9.11
N HIS A 99 11.82 5.73 9.70
CA HIS A 99 11.74 5.85 11.16
C HIS A 99 11.48 4.49 11.82
N ALA A 100 12.09 4.24 12.98
CA ALA A 100 12.06 2.94 13.64
C ALA A 100 10.65 2.44 14.04
N ASP A 101 9.70 3.35 14.18
CA ASP A 101 8.29 3.07 14.47
C ASP A 101 7.42 2.93 13.20
N GLU A 102 7.99 3.13 12.02
CA GLU A 102 7.29 2.98 10.75
C GLU A 102 7.38 1.57 10.20
N ARG A 103 6.24 1.05 9.75
CA ARG A 103 6.17 -0.23 9.06
C ARG A 103 5.67 -0.02 7.65
N LEU A 104 6.54 -0.36 6.70
CA LEU A 104 6.27 -0.25 5.28
C LEU A 104 6.01 -1.64 4.73
N ARG A 105 4.91 -1.76 3.99
CA ARG A 105 4.48 -3.00 3.39
C ARG A 105 4.00 -2.78 1.97
N PHE A 106 4.06 -3.82 1.15
CA PHE A 106 3.58 -3.77 -0.22
C PHE A 106 2.88 -5.06 -0.63
N LYS A 107 2.06 -4.99 -1.66
CA LYS A 107 1.36 -6.12 -2.23
C LYS A 107 1.22 -5.95 -3.74
N PHE A 108 1.29 -7.06 -4.46
CA PHE A 108 0.99 -7.12 -5.88
C PHE A 108 -0.44 -7.60 -6.09
N SER A 109 -1.10 -7.13 -7.14
CA SER A 109 -2.32 -7.78 -7.62
C SER A 109 -2.01 -9.17 -8.18
N ALA A 110 -3.06 -9.98 -8.35
CA ALA A 110 -2.94 -11.37 -8.82
C ALA A 110 -2.18 -11.52 -10.16
N ASN A 111 -2.21 -10.48 -11.01
CA ASN A 111 -1.55 -10.50 -12.32
C ASN A 111 -0.36 -9.54 -12.42
N LEU A 112 0.10 -9.01 -11.28
CA LEU A 112 1.12 -7.96 -11.21
C LEU A 112 0.72 -6.69 -11.98
N ASP A 113 -0.57 -6.45 -12.24
CA ASP A 113 -1.08 -5.27 -12.96
C ASP A 113 -1.07 -3.99 -12.10
N SER A 114 -0.83 -4.11 -10.81
CA SER A 114 -0.76 -3.00 -9.88
C SER A 114 0.09 -3.35 -8.67
N VAL A 115 0.62 -2.30 -8.04
CA VAL A 115 1.32 -2.36 -6.77
C VAL A 115 0.52 -1.55 -5.77
N GLU A 116 0.39 -2.07 -4.57
CA GLU A 116 -0.12 -1.33 -3.43
C GLU A 116 0.93 -1.22 -2.35
N ILE A 117 1.09 -0.01 -1.80
CA ILE A 117 1.98 0.33 -0.70
C ILE A 117 1.11 0.70 0.49
N MET A 118 1.47 0.16 1.65
CA MET A 118 0.86 0.49 2.93
C MET A 118 1.95 0.98 3.89
N ARG A 119 1.72 2.15 4.50
CA ARG A 119 2.54 2.68 5.59
C ARG A 119 1.72 2.70 6.87
N LEU A 120 2.32 2.22 7.95
CA LEU A 120 1.79 2.26 9.30
C LEU A 120 2.78 3.05 10.16
N TRP A 121 2.32 4.04 10.92
CA TRP A 121 3.19 4.87 11.78
C TRP A 121 2.42 5.42 12.98
N THR A 122 3.13 6.05 13.92
CA THR A 122 2.49 6.76 15.03
C THR A 122 2.56 8.26 14.82
N TYR A 123 1.44 8.96 14.94
CA TYR A 123 1.40 10.42 14.87
C TYR A 123 0.61 10.97 16.05
N GLN A 124 1.28 11.77 16.91
CA GLN A 124 0.68 12.36 18.11
C GLN A 124 -0.06 11.34 19.01
N GLY A 125 0.49 10.13 19.11
CA GLY A 125 -0.09 9.03 19.90
C GLY A 125 -1.19 8.22 19.20
N MET A 126 -1.56 8.57 17.97
CA MET A 126 -2.51 7.80 17.15
C MET A 126 -1.77 6.88 16.18
N HIS A 127 -2.31 5.66 15.98
CA HIS A 127 -1.79 4.72 14.99
C HIS A 127 -2.37 5.03 13.63
N MET A 128 -1.54 5.56 12.74
CA MET A 128 -1.93 5.94 11.40
C MET A 128 -1.70 4.78 10.44
N LYS A 129 -2.62 4.65 9.47
CA LYS A 129 -2.49 3.79 8.30
C LYS A 129 -2.78 4.60 7.05
N THR A 130 -1.93 4.48 6.04
CA THR A 130 -2.21 4.97 4.69
C THR A 130 -1.97 3.88 3.66
N THR A 131 -2.73 3.94 2.56
CA THR A 131 -2.53 3.11 1.39
C THR A 131 -2.40 3.98 0.14
N ALA A 132 -1.54 3.53 -0.77
CA ALA A 132 -1.36 4.12 -2.09
C ALA A 132 -1.22 2.98 -3.09
N SER A 133 -1.94 3.04 -4.21
CA SER A 133 -1.83 2.02 -5.26
C SER A 133 -1.89 2.65 -6.62
N GLU A 134 -1.19 2.01 -7.55
CA GLU A 134 -1.12 2.42 -8.94
C GLU A 134 -1.09 1.20 -9.85
N GLY A 135 -1.56 1.41 -11.07
CA GLY A 135 -1.48 0.44 -12.16
C GLY A 135 -0.14 0.49 -12.89
N THR A 136 0.22 -0.63 -13.51
CA THR A 136 1.40 -0.74 -14.36
C THR A 136 1.00 -1.08 -15.79
N TYR A 137 1.98 -1.01 -16.69
CA TYR A 137 1.86 -1.55 -18.04
C TYR A 137 3.01 -2.52 -18.28
N TRP A 138 2.69 -3.66 -18.87
CA TRP A 138 3.67 -4.69 -19.17
C TRP A 138 3.66 -4.96 -20.67
N ASN A 139 4.80 -4.71 -21.30
CA ASN A 139 5.01 -4.93 -22.71
C ASN A 139 6.16 -5.93 -22.91
N LYS A 140 5.89 -6.99 -23.66
CA LYS A 140 6.86 -8.05 -23.96
C LYS A 140 7.60 -7.81 -25.28
N ASP A 141 7.06 -6.93 -26.13
CA ASP A 141 7.43 -6.84 -27.52
C ASP A 141 8.01 -5.46 -27.86
N GLY A 142 8.93 -5.46 -28.82
CA GLY A 142 9.53 -4.24 -29.36
C GLY A 142 10.59 -3.60 -28.48
N LYS A 143 11.03 -2.40 -28.87
CA LYS A 143 12.16 -1.67 -28.27
C LYS A 143 11.89 -1.18 -26.84
N ASP A 144 10.61 -1.03 -26.49
CA ASP A 144 10.14 -0.54 -25.19
C ASP A 144 9.62 -1.71 -24.32
N ALA A 145 10.02 -2.94 -24.64
CA ALA A 145 9.69 -4.11 -23.84
C ALA A 145 10.28 -3.97 -22.43
N ASN A 146 9.42 -4.19 -21.45
CA ASN A 146 9.75 -4.10 -20.04
C ASN A 146 9.45 -5.42 -19.29
N VAL A 147 9.15 -6.47 -20.06
CA VAL A 147 9.05 -7.86 -19.62
C VAL A 147 10.03 -8.70 -20.40
N THR A 148 10.82 -9.50 -19.70
CA THR A 148 11.65 -10.56 -20.29
C THR A 148 11.10 -11.91 -19.87
N GLU A 149 10.80 -12.77 -20.85
CA GLU A 149 10.32 -14.12 -20.59
C GLU A 149 11.44 -15.14 -20.76
N SER A 150 11.44 -16.16 -19.91
CA SER A 150 12.30 -17.33 -20.02
C SER A 150 11.51 -18.58 -19.62
N GLN A 151 12.10 -19.75 -19.82
CA GLN A 151 11.52 -21.00 -19.31
C GLN A 151 11.32 -20.96 -17.77
N TYR A 152 12.17 -20.23 -17.06
CA TYR A 152 12.14 -20.16 -15.59
C TYR A 152 11.11 -19.19 -15.03
N GLY A 153 10.53 -18.32 -15.86
CA GLY A 153 9.60 -17.29 -15.40
C GLY A 153 9.71 -15.98 -16.17
N GLN A 154 9.12 -14.94 -15.58
CA GLN A 154 8.98 -13.61 -16.18
C GLN A 154 9.65 -12.56 -15.29
N LEU A 155 10.50 -11.73 -15.91
CA LEU A 155 11.16 -10.61 -15.28
C LEU A 155 10.50 -9.32 -15.75
N TYR A 156 9.95 -8.55 -14.82
CA TYR A 156 9.29 -7.27 -15.02
C TYR A 156 10.20 -6.15 -14.54
N LYS A 157 10.40 -5.14 -15.37
CA LYS A 157 11.22 -3.98 -15.03
C LYS A 157 10.48 -2.68 -15.26
N ARG A 158 10.67 -1.70 -14.39
CA ARG A 158 10.22 -0.34 -14.61
C ARG A 158 11.29 0.62 -14.07
N PRO A 159 12.20 1.09 -14.93
CA PRO A 159 13.29 1.95 -14.51
C PRO A 159 12.84 3.40 -14.25
N ALA A 160 11.78 3.85 -14.92
CA ALA A 160 11.22 5.17 -14.71
C ALA A 160 10.46 5.25 -13.38
N GLU A 161 10.55 6.42 -12.73
CA GLU A 161 9.84 6.70 -11.49
C GLU A 161 8.33 6.49 -11.63
N TRP A 162 7.74 6.01 -10.54
CA TRP A 162 6.32 5.68 -10.46
C TRP A 162 5.74 6.34 -9.21
N VAL A 163 4.84 7.31 -9.42
CA VAL A 163 4.24 8.13 -8.36
C VAL A 163 2.95 7.48 -7.85
N PHE A 164 2.85 7.28 -6.55
CA PHE A 164 1.71 6.70 -5.85
C PHE A 164 1.11 7.71 -4.89
N ALA A 165 0.01 8.34 -5.30
CA ALA A 165 -0.74 9.24 -4.42
C ALA A 165 -1.43 8.46 -3.30
N TRP A 166 -1.43 9.02 -2.08
CA TRP A 166 -2.17 8.42 -0.98
C TRP A 166 -3.67 8.42 -1.28
N ARG A 167 -4.30 7.24 -1.22
CA ARG A 167 -5.72 7.04 -1.49
C ARG A 167 -6.57 7.14 -0.23
N SER A 168 -6.04 6.65 0.89
CA SER A 168 -6.72 6.70 2.19
C SER A 168 -5.72 6.97 3.29
N THR A 169 -6.13 7.70 4.32
CA THR A 169 -5.39 7.83 5.58
C THR A 169 -6.38 7.75 6.73
N VAL A 170 -6.16 6.81 7.64
CA VAL A 170 -7.00 6.57 8.82
C VAL A 170 -6.13 6.55 10.08
N GLY A 171 -6.69 7.01 11.20
CA GLY A 171 -6.04 7.09 12.51
C GLY A 171 -7.01 6.85 13.64
#